data_AF-A0A0A7EI27-F1
#
_entry.id   AF-A0A0A7EI27-F1
#
_cell.length_a   1.000
_cell.length_b   1.000
_cell.length_c   1.000
_cell.angle_alpha   90.00
_cell.angle_beta   90.00
_cell.angle_gamma   90.00
#
_symmetry.space_group_name_H-M   'P 1'
#
loop_
_entity.id
_entity.type
_entity.pdbx_description
1 polymer ?
#
loop_
_entity_poly.entity_id
_entity_poly.type
_entity_poly.pdbx_seq_one_letter_code
_entity_poly.pdbx_strand_id
1 'polypeptide(L)'
;MKFQYRFSVLFLVSFTAMASPNHGFSAKSNQDPIFIEKCELYKQALKEGDLPLLKSFVEKRWLEGDKAPRVEQHILKKANRYQQVLSDAGNYIVQEKRLSTMTKDNVAQVLITWTNGDKFTMHDGCVFEKIESSELWEIDL
;
A
#
# COMPACT_ATOMS: atom_id res chain seq x y z
N MET A 1 19.72 36.28 -42.46
CA MET A 1 19.15 36.08 -41.11
C MET A 1 19.95 35.00 -40.40
N LYS A 2 20.55 35.28 -39.22
CA LYS A 2 21.26 34.29 -38.40
C LYS A 2 20.41 34.00 -37.16
N PHE A 3 19.90 32.78 -37.02
CA PHE A 3 19.15 32.34 -35.84
C PHE A 3 20.14 31.84 -34.78
N GLN A 4 20.21 32.52 -33.64
CA GLN A 4 20.91 32.03 -32.45
C GLN A 4 19.93 31.22 -31.60
N TYR A 5 20.19 29.92 -31.44
CA TYR A 5 19.47 29.08 -30.48
C TYR A 5 20.11 29.24 -29.10
N ARG A 6 19.37 29.81 -28.15
CA ARG A 6 19.73 29.79 -26.73
C ARG A 6 19.22 28.48 -26.13
N PHE A 7 20.12 27.57 -25.79
CA PHE A 7 19.83 26.42 -24.95
C PHE A 7 19.72 26.88 -23.50
N SER A 8 18.50 26.94 -22.96
CA SER A 8 18.28 27.03 -21.52
C SER A 8 18.29 25.63 -20.92
N VAL A 9 19.33 25.31 -20.16
CA VAL A 9 19.40 24.06 -19.38
C VAL A 9 18.52 24.24 -18.13
N LEU A 10 17.35 23.62 -18.12
CA LEU A 10 16.55 23.46 -16.90
C LEU A 10 17.22 22.42 -16.00
N PHE A 11 17.82 22.87 -14.90
CA PHE A 11 18.21 22.01 -13.79
C PHE A 11 16.94 21.55 -13.06
N LEU A 12 16.47 20.34 -13.38
CA LEU A 12 15.45 19.63 -12.60
C LEU A 12 16.10 19.17 -11.29
N VAL A 13 15.85 19.89 -10.20
CA VAL A 13 16.18 19.43 -8.86
C VAL A 13 15.14 18.39 -8.48
N SER A 14 15.46 17.11 -8.68
CA SER A 14 14.65 16.01 -8.15
C SER A 14 14.72 16.04 -6.62
N PHE A 15 13.67 16.57 -5.97
CA PHE A 15 13.45 16.34 -4.55
C PHE A 15 13.17 14.84 -4.38
N THR A 16 14.18 14.08 -3.96
CA THR A 16 13.94 12.76 -3.39
C THR A 16 13.31 12.99 -2.02
N ALA A 17 11.98 13.08 -1.97
CA ALA A 17 11.26 12.88 -0.71
C ALA A 17 11.75 11.53 -0.17
N MET A 18 12.39 11.52 1.01
CA MET A 18 12.70 10.26 1.68
C MET A 18 11.37 9.52 1.84
N ALA A 19 11.21 8.41 1.11
CA ALA A 19 10.00 7.62 1.17
C ALA A 19 9.80 7.17 2.63
N SER A 20 8.65 7.52 3.21
CA SER A 20 8.26 7.03 4.53
C SER A 20 8.32 5.50 4.54
N PRO A 21 8.82 4.84 5.61
CA PRO A 21 8.88 3.38 5.66
C PRO A 21 7.48 2.76 5.49
N ASN A 22 7.40 1.47 5.16
CA ASN A 22 6.11 0.80 4.98
C ASN A 22 5.59 0.14 6.27
N HIS A 23 6.49 -0.41 7.08
CA HIS A 23 6.25 -0.73 8.48
C HIS A 23 6.74 0.40 9.38
N GLY A 24 5.98 0.74 10.42
CA GLY A 24 6.37 1.75 11.41
C GLY A 24 6.39 3.17 10.86
N PHE A 25 5.46 3.52 9.97
CA PHE A 25 5.32 4.90 9.47
C PHE A 25 4.52 5.76 10.46
N SER A 26 4.74 7.07 10.42
CA SER A 26 3.95 8.03 11.21
C SER A 26 2.75 8.55 10.44
N ALA A 27 1.67 8.86 11.15
CA ALA A 27 0.46 9.48 10.62
C ALA A 27 -0.09 10.47 11.66
N LYS A 28 -0.71 11.57 11.21
CA LYS A 28 -1.24 12.60 12.11
C LYS A 28 -2.48 12.14 12.90
N SER A 29 -3.27 11.25 12.29
CA SER A 29 -4.46 10.63 12.86
C SER A 29 -4.81 9.40 12.03
N ASN A 30 -5.77 8.58 12.45
CA ASN A 30 -6.28 7.44 11.67
C ASN A 30 -7.06 7.86 10.38
N GLN A 31 -7.17 9.16 10.10
CA GLN A 31 -7.76 9.73 8.88
C GLN A 31 -6.70 10.33 7.93
N ASP A 32 -5.42 10.12 8.19
CA ASP A 32 -4.33 10.64 7.36
C ASP A 32 -4.30 9.94 5.98
N PRO A 33 -4.22 10.68 4.85
CA PRO A 33 -4.19 10.08 3.51
C PRO A 33 -3.03 9.12 3.28
N ILE A 34 -1.97 9.14 4.10
CA ILE A 34 -0.86 8.19 4.01
C ILE A 34 -1.34 6.73 4.07
N PHE A 35 -2.43 6.41 4.77
CA PHE A 35 -2.97 5.04 4.81
C PHE A 35 -3.48 4.58 3.44
N ILE A 36 -4.09 5.48 2.66
CA ILE A 36 -4.52 5.16 1.29
C ILE A 36 -3.29 4.90 0.42
N GLU A 37 -2.27 5.75 0.49
CA GLU A 37 -1.00 5.56 -0.23
C GLU A 37 -0.34 4.22 0.12
N LYS A 38 -0.22 3.89 1.41
CA LYS A 38 0.35 2.62 1.88
C LYS A 38 -0.48 1.43 1.43
N CYS A 39 -1.81 1.53 1.45
CA CYS A 39 -2.68 0.46 0.98
C CYS A 39 -2.53 0.25 -0.53
N GLU A 40 -2.42 1.32 -1.32
CA GLU A 40 -2.18 1.22 -2.77
C GLU A 40 -0.84 0.56 -3.08
N LEU A 41 0.24 0.98 -2.41
CA LEU A 41 1.55 0.35 -2.55
C LEU A 41 1.51 -1.14 -2.19
N TYR A 42 0.86 -1.49 -1.06
CA TYR A 42 0.73 -2.88 -0.64
C TYR A 42 -0.09 -3.72 -1.64
N LYS A 43 -1.23 -3.22 -2.11
CA LYS A 43 -2.09 -3.91 -3.09
C LYS A 43 -1.40 -4.05 -4.44
N GLN A 44 -0.63 -3.05 -4.88
CA GLN A 44 0.18 -3.16 -6.09
C GLN A 44 1.26 -4.22 -5.93
N ALA A 45 1.95 -4.26 -4.79
CA ALA A 45 2.95 -5.28 -4.50
C ALA A 45 2.34 -6.70 -4.49
N LEU A 46 1.14 -6.87 -3.92
CA LEU A 46 0.40 -8.14 -3.98
C LEU A 46 0.06 -8.52 -5.43
N LYS A 47 -0.37 -7.55 -6.25
CA LYS A 47 -0.72 -7.77 -7.66
C LYS A 47 0.49 -8.23 -8.46
N GLU A 48 1.63 -7.59 -8.26
CA GLU A 48 2.88 -7.86 -9.00
C GLU A 48 3.67 -9.04 -8.44
N GLY A 49 3.34 -9.50 -7.23
CA GLY A 49 4.15 -10.49 -6.52
C GLY A 49 5.51 -9.94 -6.08
N ASP A 50 5.60 -8.62 -5.84
CA ASP A 50 6.82 -7.94 -5.40
C ASP A 50 7.13 -8.30 -3.94
N LEU A 51 7.81 -9.43 -3.75
CA LEU A 51 8.16 -9.94 -2.44
C LEU A 51 9.06 -8.97 -1.63
N PRO A 52 10.11 -8.34 -2.20
CA PRO A 52 10.86 -7.31 -1.50
C PRO A 52 9.99 -6.18 -0.93
N LEU A 53 9.08 -5.63 -1.73
CA LEU A 53 8.18 -4.57 -1.29
C LEU A 53 7.19 -5.08 -0.23
N LEU A 54 6.60 -6.26 -0.42
CA LEU A 54 5.70 -6.87 0.57
C LEU A 54 6.39 -7.11 1.92
N LYS A 55 7.65 -7.56 1.91
CA LYS A 55 8.45 -7.74 3.13
C LYS A 55 8.69 -6.42 3.85
N SER A 56 8.77 -5.29 3.15
CA SER A 56 8.98 -3.98 3.79
C SER A 56 7.79 -3.50 4.65
N PHE A 57 6.62 -4.14 4.52
CA PHE A 57 5.46 -3.91 5.38
C PHE A 57 5.47 -4.75 6.67
N VAL A 58 6.44 -5.67 6.81
CA VAL A 58 6.55 -6.55 7.98
C VAL A 58 7.66 -6.06 8.90
N GLU A 59 7.41 -6.11 10.21
CA GLU A 59 8.45 -5.85 11.20
C GLU A 59 9.65 -6.78 10.99
N LYS A 60 10.86 -6.20 10.93
CA LYS A 60 12.09 -6.90 10.57
C LYS A 60 12.33 -8.18 11.37
N ARG A 61 11.98 -8.19 12.67
CA ARG A 61 12.16 -9.36 13.55
C ARG A 61 11.45 -10.63 13.05
N TRP A 62 10.38 -10.49 12.28
CA TRP A 62 9.63 -11.63 11.73
C TRP A 62 10.27 -12.19 10.45
N LEU A 63 11.15 -11.42 9.82
CA LEU A 63 11.87 -11.80 8.61
C LEU A 63 13.26 -12.37 8.90
N GLU A 64 13.56 -12.61 10.18
CA GLU A 64 14.84 -13.13 10.65
C GLU A 64 14.67 -14.47 11.40
N GLY A 65 15.72 -15.30 11.37
CA GLY A 65 15.76 -16.58 12.06
C GLY A 65 14.80 -17.64 11.51
N ASP A 66 14.53 -18.67 12.32
CA ASP A 66 13.83 -19.89 11.88
C ASP A 66 12.37 -19.68 11.46
N LYS A 67 11.76 -18.55 11.87
CA LYS A 67 10.37 -18.21 11.51
C LYS A 67 10.27 -17.50 10.15
N ALA A 68 11.36 -16.93 9.65
CA ALA A 68 11.37 -16.15 8.42
C ALA A 68 10.79 -16.89 7.19
N PRO A 69 11.12 -18.18 6.95
CA PRO A 69 10.55 -18.90 5.81
C PRO A 69 9.02 -19.03 5.90
N ARG A 70 8.47 -19.17 7.11
CA ARG A 70 7.02 -19.28 7.33
C ARG A 70 6.32 -17.96 7.07
N VAL A 71 6.92 -16.85 7.47
CA VAL A 71 6.41 -15.49 7.22
C VAL A 71 6.44 -15.19 5.73
N GLU A 72 7.54 -15.51 5.05
CA GLU A 72 7.66 -15.36 3.60
C GLU A 72 6.62 -16.19 2.84
N GLN A 73 6.41 -17.45 3.23
CA GLN A 73 5.35 -18.28 2.65
C GLN A 73 3.95 -17.69 2.87
N HIS A 74 3.71 -17.08 4.05
CA HIS A 74 2.44 -16.41 4.31
C HIS A 74 2.21 -15.20 3.39
N ILE A 75 3.24 -14.37 3.20
CA ILE A 75 3.22 -13.23 2.27
C ILE A 75 2.93 -13.72 0.84
N LEU A 76 3.65 -14.73 0.37
CA LEU A 76 3.45 -15.31 -0.97
C LEU A 76 2.04 -15.87 -1.13
N LYS A 77 1.49 -16.54 -0.11
CA LYS A 77 0.12 -17.06 -0.14
C LYS A 77 -0.91 -15.93 -0.27
N LYS A 78 -0.70 -14.80 0.42
CA LYS A 78 -1.55 -13.60 0.29
C LYS A 78 -1.47 -13.02 -1.12
N ALA A 79 -0.27 -12.86 -1.68
CA ALA A 79 -0.08 -12.36 -3.04
C ALA A 79 -0.78 -13.26 -4.08
N ASN A 80 -0.55 -14.57 -4.00
CA ASN A 80 -1.19 -15.54 -4.89
C ASN A 80 -2.72 -15.50 -4.79
N ARG A 81 -3.29 -15.42 -3.58
CA ARG A 81 -4.73 -15.30 -3.39
C ARG A 81 -5.27 -14.01 -4.00
N TYR A 82 -4.56 -12.89 -3.82
CA TYR A 82 -4.97 -11.62 -4.38
C TYR A 82 -4.92 -11.62 -5.92
N GLN A 83 -3.88 -12.19 -6.52
CA GLN A 83 -3.77 -12.39 -7.96
C GLN A 83 -4.89 -13.27 -8.52
N GLN A 84 -5.24 -14.35 -7.82
CA GLN A 84 -6.38 -15.21 -8.18
C GLN A 84 -7.70 -14.42 -8.16
N VAL A 85 -7.96 -13.67 -7.09
CA VAL A 85 -9.16 -12.81 -6.99
C VAL A 85 -9.23 -11.81 -8.14
N LEU A 86 -8.11 -11.17 -8.49
CA LEU A 86 -8.07 -10.24 -9.62
C LEU A 86 -8.32 -10.94 -10.97
N SER A 87 -7.79 -12.15 -11.16
CA SER A 87 -8.04 -12.95 -12.37
C SER A 87 -9.50 -13.39 -12.48
N ASP A 88 -10.13 -13.76 -11.36
CA ASP A 88 -11.52 -14.20 -11.32
C ASP A 88 -12.49 -13.02 -11.50
N ALA A 89 -12.11 -11.85 -10.97
CA ALA A 89 -12.88 -10.62 -11.13
C ALA A 89 -12.96 -10.21 -12.62
N GLY A 90 -11.89 -10.31 -13.39
CA GLY A 90 -11.89 -9.80 -14.76
C GLY A 90 -11.89 -8.27 -14.79
N ASN A 91 -12.77 -7.63 -15.56
CA ASN A 91 -12.73 -6.18 -15.85
C ASN A 91 -13.29 -5.27 -14.73
N TYR A 92 -13.01 -5.57 -13.46
CA TYR A 92 -13.42 -4.71 -12.36
C TYR A 92 -12.61 -3.41 -12.36
N ILE A 93 -13.29 -2.30 -12.10
CA ILE A 93 -12.72 -0.96 -12.00
C ILE A 93 -12.92 -0.47 -10.57
N VAL A 94 -11.92 0.21 -10.01
CA VAL A 94 -12.06 0.89 -8.72
C VAL A 94 -13.10 2.00 -8.86
N GLN A 95 -14.15 1.93 -8.06
CA GLN A 95 -15.16 2.98 -7.96
C GLN A 95 -14.83 3.99 -6.87
N GLU A 96 -14.38 3.50 -5.71
CA GLU A 96 -14.13 4.32 -4.54
C GLU A 96 -12.92 3.79 -3.77
N LYS A 97 -12.10 4.73 -3.26
CA LYS A 97 -11.10 4.48 -2.21
C LYS A 97 -11.28 5.54 -1.14
N ARG A 98 -11.50 5.14 0.10
CA ARG A 98 -11.67 6.08 1.22
C ARG A 98 -11.25 5.46 2.54
N LEU A 99 -11.04 6.31 3.54
CA LEU A 99 -10.90 5.88 4.92
C LEU A 99 -12.28 5.64 5.54
N SER A 100 -12.35 4.60 6.37
CA SER A 100 -13.49 4.37 7.24
C SER A 100 -13.48 5.41 8.36
N THR A 101 -14.64 6.03 8.59
CA THR A 101 -14.89 6.92 9.73
C THR A 101 -15.41 6.16 10.95
N MET A 102 -15.58 4.84 10.84
CA MET A 102 -16.14 3.97 11.87
C MET A 102 -15.06 3.05 12.46
N THR A 103 -13.90 3.59 12.80
CA THR A 103 -12.81 2.86 13.46
C THR A 103 -12.44 3.54 14.79
N LYS A 104 -11.74 2.79 15.66
CA LYS A 104 -11.11 3.38 16.85
C LYS A 104 -9.92 4.25 16.43
N ASP A 105 -9.50 5.18 17.29
CA ASP A 105 -8.39 6.11 17.00
C ASP A 105 -7.04 5.40 16.75
N ASN A 106 -6.87 4.17 17.23
CA ASN A 106 -5.69 3.34 17.02
C ASN A 106 -5.81 2.39 15.81
N VAL A 107 -6.86 2.53 15.00
CA VAL A 107 -7.11 1.71 13.81
C VAL A 107 -7.47 2.62 12.63
N ALA A 108 -6.79 2.45 11.52
CA ALA A 108 -7.16 3.05 10.24
C ALA A 108 -7.59 1.94 9.27
N GLN A 109 -8.70 2.13 8.58
CA GLN A 109 -9.19 1.16 7.61
C GLN A 109 -9.42 1.85 6.27
N VAL A 110 -8.71 1.42 5.24
CA VAL A 110 -8.95 1.82 3.86
C VAL A 110 -9.97 0.87 3.26
N LEU A 111 -11.06 1.43 2.75
CA LEU A 111 -12.10 0.72 2.03
C LEU A 111 -11.92 0.98 0.53
N ILE A 112 -11.89 -0.09 -0.25
CA ILE A 112 -11.79 -0.08 -1.71
C ILE A 112 -13.02 -0.78 -2.25
N THR A 113 -13.81 -0.05 -3.03
CA THR A 113 -14.99 -0.61 -3.70
C THR A 113 -14.67 -0.79 -5.18
N TRP A 114 -14.84 -2.02 -5.66
CA TRP A 114 -14.67 -2.38 -7.06
C TRP A 114 -16.03 -2.68 -7.68
N THR A 115 -16.19 -2.34 -8.95
CA THR A 115 -17.40 -2.58 -9.73
C THR A 115 -17.06 -3.15 -11.10
N ASN A 116 -17.93 -4.00 -11.64
CA ASN A 116 -17.92 -4.40 -13.06
C ASN A 116 -19.25 -3.98 -13.71
N GLY A 117 -19.53 -2.67 -13.63
CA GLY A 117 -20.86 -2.11 -13.92
C GLY A 117 -21.89 -2.47 -12.83
N ASP A 118 -23.18 -2.48 -13.16
CA ASP A 118 -24.26 -2.64 -12.17
C ASP A 118 -24.43 -4.05 -11.60
N LYS A 119 -23.65 -5.03 -12.06
CA LYS A 119 -23.91 -6.45 -11.77
C LYS A 119 -23.23 -6.95 -10.50
N PHE A 120 -22.09 -6.39 -10.12
CA PHE A 120 -21.31 -6.87 -8.98
C PHE A 120 -20.48 -5.76 -8.34
N THR A 121 -20.53 -5.72 -7.01
CA THR A 121 -19.70 -4.88 -6.15
C THR A 121 -18.83 -5.77 -5.27
N MET A 122 -17.52 -5.55 -5.27
CA MET A 122 -16.58 -6.21 -4.36
C MET A 122 -16.00 -5.18 -3.41
N HIS A 123 -15.98 -5.50 -2.13
CA HIS A 123 -15.31 -4.70 -1.11
C HIS A 123 -13.98 -5.35 -0.75
N ASP A 124 -12.93 -4.54 -0.80
CA ASP A 124 -11.58 -4.89 -0.41
C ASP A 124 -10.99 -3.74 0.41
N GLY A 125 -9.78 -3.89 0.93
CA GLY A 125 -9.15 -2.86 1.72
C GLY A 125 -7.85 -3.28 2.38
N CYS A 126 -7.36 -2.37 3.22
CA CYS A 126 -6.26 -2.61 4.15
C CYS A 126 -6.67 -2.10 5.53
N VAL A 127 -6.26 -2.80 6.57
CA VAL A 127 -6.38 -2.36 7.96
C VAL A 127 -4.98 -2.06 8.47
N PHE A 128 -4.87 -0.97 9.22
CA PHE A 128 -3.63 -0.57 9.88
C PHE A 128 -3.90 -0.37 11.36
N GLU A 129 -2.96 -0.81 12.18
CA GLU A 129 -3.00 -0.67 13.62
C GLU A 129 -1.83 0.19 14.11
N LYS A 130 -2.08 0.96 15.15
CA LYS A 130 -1.05 1.74 15.83
C LYS A 130 -0.19 0.77 16.66
N ILE A 131 1.11 0.76 16.42
CA ILE A 131 2.06 -0.06 17.18
C ILE A 131 2.00 0.38 18.64
N GLU A 132 1.79 -0.57 19.55
CA GLU A 132 1.54 -0.31 20.97
C GLU A 132 2.50 0.73 21.56
N SER A 133 1.92 1.72 22.25
CA SER A 133 2.67 2.78 22.94
C SER A 133 3.58 3.63 22.04
N SER A 134 3.36 3.66 20.72
CA SER A 134 4.12 4.48 19.77
C SER A 134 3.20 5.37 18.92
N GLU A 135 3.76 6.32 18.17
CA GLU A 135 3.04 7.09 17.12
C GLU A 135 3.17 6.47 15.72
N LEU A 136 3.60 5.20 15.66
CA LEU A 136 3.90 4.48 14.44
C LEU A 136 2.80 3.47 14.11
N TRP A 137 2.68 3.16 12.83
CA TRP A 137 1.62 2.33 12.28
C TRP A 137 2.16 1.16 11.47
N GLU A 138 1.44 0.06 11.50
CA GLU A 138 1.71 -1.12 10.69
C GLU A 138 0.43 -1.62 10.01
N ILE A 139 0.59 -2.35 8.91
CA ILE A 139 -0.54 -3.03 8.27
C ILE A 139 -0.85 -4.32 9.02
N ASP A 140 -2.14 -4.57 9.24
CA ASP A 140 -2.63 -5.84 9.78
C ASP A 140 -2.61 -6.91 8.67
N LEU A 141 -1.74 -7.92 8.84
CA LEU A 141 -1.46 -8.99 7.87
C LEU A 141 -2.16 -10.29 8.27
#